data_AF-D0IMY5-F1
#
_entry.id   AF-D0IMY5-F1
#
_cell.length_a   1.000
_cell.length_b   1.000
_cell.length_c   1.000
_cell.angle_alpha   90.00
_cell.angle_beta   90.00
_cell.angle_gamma   90.00
#
_symmetry.space_group_name_H-M   'P 1'
#
loop_
_entity.id
_entity.type
_entity.pdbx_description
1 polymer ?
#
loop_
_entity_poly.entity_id
_entity_poly.type
_entity_poly.pdbx_seq_one_letter_code
_entity_poly.pdbx_strand_id
1 'polypeptide(L)'
;MNFKDLREFLDYLEQRGELKRITHPVDPHYEMTEISDRTLRAKGPALLFENPLGYEFPVLTNLFGTPERVAMGMGRQHVKELRDVGQWLAYLKEPEPPRGLKELIEKLPIFKQVLNMPVKRLRRAPCQEIVWQGDEVDLDKIPVMSCWPEDIAPLLTWGLTITRGPHKKRQNLGIYRQQKIARNKVIMRWLAHRGGALDLRDWMDTHPGEPFPVSVAFGADPATILGAVTPVPDTLSEYAFAGLLRGSRTEVVKSISNDLEVPASAEIVLEGYIDPNEFADEGPYGDHTGYYNEVERHHVFTVTHVTMRNKPIYHSTYTGRPPDEPAVLGVALNEVFVPILQKQFPEIADFYLPPEGCSYRMAIVTLKKQYPGHAKRVMLGVWSFLRQFMYTKFVIVCDEQVNARDWPQVIEAMVSNMSPQRDTLFIEHTPIDSLDFASPVVGLGSKIGLDVTRKWEAELSISATTNNKEQASLSLDAIKASLVGEPEIIDVALPESAHGQLVLLLINKQEAGQGQKILERVIDCLSAYNPPKFVILCDDDVNIHDWNDVIWAMTTRMDPARDSLRIANRDLLCFDATNKLPNEVEREWGTPIHKDPTLVAKIDTLWDKLGIV
;
A
#
# COMPACT_ATOMS: atom_id res chain seq x y z
N MET A 1 -2.64 -11.35 -23.31
CA MET A 1 -3.25 -12.67 -23.02
C MET A 1 -4.55 -12.40 -22.29
N ASN A 2 -5.61 -13.19 -22.54
CA ASN A 2 -6.94 -12.89 -22.00
C ASN A 2 -7.42 -14.11 -21.21
N PHE A 3 -7.50 -13.98 -19.89
CA PHE A 3 -8.05 -15.03 -19.00
C PHE A 3 -9.52 -14.75 -18.73
N LYS A 4 -10.38 -15.76 -18.88
CA LYS A 4 -11.82 -15.62 -18.64
C LYS A 4 -12.17 -15.71 -17.17
N ASP A 5 -11.48 -16.56 -16.43
CA ASP A 5 -11.68 -16.78 -14.99
C ASP A 5 -10.36 -16.99 -14.25
N LEU A 6 -10.45 -17.13 -12.92
CA LEU A 6 -9.30 -17.39 -12.06
C LEU A 6 -8.65 -18.74 -12.40
N ARG A 7 -9.43 -19.78 -12.71
CA ARG A 7 -8.91 -21.13 -12.93
C ARG A 7 -8.04 -21.20 -14.18
N GLU A 8 -8.45 -20.57 -15.29
CA GLU A 8 -7.61 -20.42 -16.50
C GLU A 8 -6.29 -19.70 -16.19
N PHE A 9 -6.31 -18.72 -15.27
CA PHE A 9 -5.10 -18.01 -14.86
C PHE A 9 -4.17 -18.89 -14.00
N LEU A 10 -4.72 -19.66 -13.06
CA LEU A 10 -3.96 -20.61 -12.25
C LEU A 10 -3.30 -21.69 -13.10
N ASP A 11 -4.02 -22.26 -14.07
CA ASP A 11 -3.47 -23.26 -15.00
C ASP A 11 -2.30 -22.67 -15.81
N TYR A 12 -2.42 -21.40 -16.22
CA TYR A 12 -1.36 -20.69 -16.92
C TYR A 12 -0.13 -20.43 -16.03
N LEU A 13 -0.33 -20.04 -14.77
CA LEU A 13 0.78 -19.86 -13.82
C LEU A 13 1.48 -21.20 -13.55
N GLU A 14 0.73 -22.29 -13.36
CA GLU A 14 1.27 -23.62 -13.12
C GLU A 14 2.15 -24.11 -14.29
N GLN A 15 1.70 -23.91 -15.53
CA GLN A 15 2.47 -24.25 -16.74
C GLN A 15 3.81 -23.49 -16.83
N ARG A 16 3.93 -22.36 -16.14
CA ARG A 16 5.14 -21.52 -16.12
C ARG A 16 5.99 -21.71 -14.87
N GLY A 17 5.58 -22.58 -13.94
CA GLY A 17 6.23 -22.73 -12.63
C GLY A 17 5.97 -21.55 -11.69
N GLU A 18 4.97 -20.72 -11.97
CA GLU A 18 4.58 -19.55 -11.18
C GLU A 18 3.44 -19.84 -10.18
N LEU A 19 2.99 -21.10 -10.10
CA LEU A 19 2.05 -21.61 -9.09
C LEU A 19 2.60 -22.88 -8.48
N LYS A 20 2.55 -22.98 -7.16
CA LYS A 20 2.90 -24.18 -6.40
C LYS A 20 1.67 -24.72 -5.68
N ARG A 21 1.32 -25.98 -5.97
CA ARG A 21 0.33 -26.75 -5.19
C ARG A 21 0.98 -27.34 -3.95
N ILE A 22 0.39 -27.08 -2.79
CA ILE A 22 0.82 -27.59 -1.49
C ILE A 22 -0.21 -28.62 -1.03
N THR A 23 0.16 -29.90 -1.16
CA THR A 23 -0.67 -31.04 -0.73
C THR A 23 -0.44 -31.43 0.73
N HIS A 24 0.67 -30.96 1.32
CA HIS A 24 0.93 -31.12 2.74
C HIS A 24 -0.20 -30.46 3.55
N PRO A 25 -0.69 -31.09 4.64
CA PRO A 25 -1.67 -30.46 5.50
C PRO A 25 -1.09 -29.18 6.13
N VAL A 26 -1.77 -28.04 5.98
CA VAL A 26 -1.33 -26.74 6.52
C VAL A 26 -2.48 -26.09 7.27
N ASP A 27 -2.18 -25.50 8.42
CA ASP A 27 -3.17 -24.77 9.22
C ASP A 27 -3.46 -23.38 8.62
N PRO A 28 -4.73 -23.02 8.33
CA PRO A 28 -5.10 -21.65 7.97
C PRO A 28 -4.81 -20.62 9.08
N HIS A 29 -4.64 -21.08 10.32
CA HIS A 29 -4.25 -20.28 11.45
C HIS A 29 -2.72 -20.10 11.47
N TYR A 30 -2.26 -18.94 10.99
CA TYR A 30 -0.87 -18.46 10.98
C TYR A 30 0.13 -19.20 10.07
N GLU A 31 0.04 -20.53 9.90
CA GLU A 31 1.01 -21.28 9.09
C GLU A 31 1.00 -20.87 7.62
N MET A 32 -0.20 -20.73 7.02
CA MET A 32 -0.34 -20.25 5.64
C MET A 32 0.29 -18.86 5.45
N THR A 33 0.16 -17.98 6.44
CA THR A 33 0.77 -16.64 6.41
C THR A 33 2.28 -16.72 6.48
N GLU A 34 2.85 -17.51 7.38
CA GLU A 34 4.31 -17.66 7.48
C GLU A 34 4.91 -18.26 6.20
N ILE A 35 4.24 -19.26 5.60
CA ILE A 35 4.68 -19.85 4.33
C ILE A 35 4.57 -18.83 3.20
N SER A 36 3.46 -18.09 3.12
CA SER A 36 3.23 -17.07 2.10
C SER A 36 4.25 -15.93 2.22
N ASP A 37 4.58 -15.49 3.43
CA ASP A 37 5.55 -14.42 3.68
C ASP A 37 6.97 -14.78 3.30
N ARG A 38 7.44 -15.97 3.68
CA ARG A 38 8.74 -16.47 3.22
C ARG A 38 8.80 -16.58 1.70
N THR A 39 7.73 -17.09 1.09
CA THR A 39 7.63 -17.26 -0.36
C THR A 39 7.68 -15.89 -1.06
N LEU A 40 6.92 -14.90 -0.58
CA LEU A 40 6.90 -13.55 -1.14
C LEU A 40 8.26 -12.87 -1.02
N ARG A 41 8.90 -12.94 0.15
CA ARG A 41 10.24 -12.35 0.38
C ARG A 41 11.31 -12.99 -0.51
N ALA A 42 11.16 -14.28 -0.82
CA ALA A 42 12.00 -15.01 -1.77
C ALA A 42 11.59 -14.79 -3.24
N LYS A 43 10.57 -13.98 -3.53
CA LYS A 43 9.97 -13.76 -4.86
C LYS A 43 9.48 -15.06 -5.52
N GLY A 44 9.00 -15.99 -4.70
CA GLY A 44 8.51 -17.30 -5.13
C GLY A 44 7.13 -17.28 -5.80
N PRO A 45 6.59 -18.46 -6.14
CA PRO A 45 5.35 -18.60 -6.89
C PRO A 45 4.10 -18.24 -6.07
N ALA A 46 2.95 -18.14 -6.74
CA ALA A 46 1.65 -18.21 -6.07
C ALA A 46 1.48 -19.58 -5.37
N LEU A 47 0.68 -19.64 -4.31
CA LEU A 47 0.51 -20.84 -3.50
C LEU A 47 -0.95 -21.29 -3.51
N LEU A 48 -1.18 -22.56 -3.84
CA LEU A 48 -2.48 -23.21 -3.70
C LEU A 48 -2.39 -24.31 -2.66
N PHE A 49 -2.88 -24.06 -1.45
CA PHE A 49 -2.98 -25.02 -0.37
C PHE A 49 -4.20 -25.92 -0.59
N GLU A 50 -3.97 -27.18 -0.96
CA GLU A 50 -5.04 -28.11 -1.32
C GLU A 50 -5.60 -28.88 -0.12
N ASN A 51 -4.92 -28.82 1.03
CA ASN A 51 -5.28 -29.54 2.24
C ASN A 51 -5.22 -28.65 3.51
N PRO A 52 -6.08 -27.61 3.61
CA PRO A 52 -6.23 -26.85 4.84
C PRO A 52 -6.80 -27.71 5.96
N LEU A 53 -6.14 -27.72 7.12
CA LEU A 53 -6.57 -28.53 8.27
C LEU A 53 -7.98 -28.13 8.73
N GLY A 54 -8.90 -29.09 8.69
CA GLY A 54 -10.29 -28.90 9.13
C GLY A 54 -11.25 -28.35 8.07
N TYR A 55 -10.79 -28.17 6.82
CA TYR A 55 -11.60 -27.57 5.75
C TYR A 55 -11.55 -28.37 4.45
N GLU A 56 -12.58 -28.24 3.64
CA GLU A 56 -12.68 -28.91 2.33
C GLU A 56 -12.21 -28.02 1.17
N PHE A 57 -12.14 -26.71 1.37
CA PHE A 57 -11.88 -25.75 0.28
C PHE A 57 -10.39 -25.46 0.17
N PRO A 58 -9.75 -25.58 -1.00
CA PRO A 58 -8.38 -25.13 -1.17
C PRO A 58 -8.26 -23.61 -1.00
N VAL A 59 -7.11 -23.17 -0.47
CA VAL A 59 -6.79 -21.75 -0.26
C VAL A 59 -5.72 -21.30 -1.24
N LEU A 60 -6.01 -20.23 -1.99
CA LEU A 60 -5.06 -19.57 -2.87
C LEU A 60 -4.52 -18.32 -2.19
N THR A 61 -3.20 -18.20 -2.09
CA THR A 61 -2.50 -17.01 -1.59
C THR A 61 -1.33 -16.63 -2.50
N ASN A 62 -0.73 -15.46 -2.26
CA ASN A 62 0.47 -14.99 -2.95
C ASN A 62 0.32 -14.90 -4.49
N LEU A 63 -0.93 -14.81 -4.98
CA LEU A 63 -1.30 -14.75 -6.39
C LEU A 63 -0.57 -13.62 -7.11
N PHE A 64 -0.48 -12.46 -6.47
CA PHE A 64 0.15 -11.24 -6.96
C PHE A 64 1.44 -10.89 -6.22
N GLY A 65 2.11 -11.89 -5.64
CA GLY A 65 3.38 -11.73 -4.91
C GLY A 65 4.59 -11.33 -5.75
N THR A 66 4.46 -11.20 -7.07
CA THR A 66 5.50 -10.64 -7.94
C THR A 66 4.92 -9.62 -8.94
N PRO A 67 5.65 -8.55 -9.29
CA PRO A 67 5.23 -7.60 -10.32
C PRO A 67 4.92 -8.27 -11.66
N GLU A 68 5.65 -9.33 -11.99
CA GLU A 68 5.45 -10.15 -13.19
C GLU A 68 4.07 -10.80 -13.20
N ARG A 69 3.63 -11.42 -12.08
CA ARG A 69 2.29 -12.01 -11.99
C ARG A 69 1.18 -10.95 -12.04
N VAL A 70 1.41 -9.75 -11.50
CA VAL A 70 0.50 -8.61 -11.68
C VAL A 70 0.36 -8.24 -13.16
N ALA A 71 1.48 -8.10 -13.87
CA ALA A 71 1.46 -7.80 -15.31
C ALA A 71 0.73 -8.91 -16.11
N MET A 72 0.99 -10.18 -15.80
CA MET A 72 0.29 -11.32 -16.41
C MET A 72 -1.22 -11.25 -16.15
N GLY A 73 -1.64 -10.93 -14.93
CA GLY A 73 -3.06 -10.75 -14.57
C GLY A 73 -3.75 -9.61 -15.33
N MET A 74 -3.01 -8.57 -15.72
CA MET A 74 -3.50 -7.47 -16.58
C MET A 74 -3.36 -7.80 -18.08
N GLY A 75 -3.02 -9.03 -18.43
CA GLY A 75 -2.89 -9.49 -19.82
C GLY A 75 -1.63 -9.03 -20.53
N ARG A 76 -0.60 -8.60 -19.79
CA ARG A 76 0.72 -8.13 -20.27
C ARG A 76 1.82 -9.16 -20.01
N GLN A 77 2.93 -9.05 -20.76
CA GLN A 77 4.08 -9.94 -20.57
C GLN A 77 5.15 -9.31 -19.68
N HIS A 78 5.26 -7.99 -19.71
CA HIS A 78 6.25 -7.25 -18.93
C HIS A 78 5.60 -6.12 -18.13
N VAL A 79 6.13 -5.86 -16.93
CA VAL A 79 5.63 -4.81 -16.02
C VAL A 79 5.64 -3.43 -16.69
N LYS A 80 6.63 -3.14 -17.53
CA LYS A 80 6.73 -1.86 -18.25
C LYS A 80 5.56 -1.61 -19.21
N GLU A 81 4.89 -2.66 -19.70
CA GLU A 81 3.69 -2.53 -20.55
C GLU A 81 2.48 -2.00 -19.78
N LEU A 82 2.55 -1.94 -18.43
CA LEU A 82 1.53 -1.27 -17.62
C LEU A 82 1.53 0.26 -17.83
N ARG A 83 2.63 0.84 -18.34
CA ARG A 83 2.63 2.24 -18.80
C ARG A 83 1.64 2.47 -19.92
N ASP A 84 1.46 1.50 -20.82
CA ASP A 84 0.46 1.62 -21.87
C ASP A 84 -0.93 1.72 -21.22
N VAL A 85 -1.23 0.89 -20.21
CA VAL A 85 -2.50 0.99 -19.46
C VAL A 85 -2.68 2.39 -18.85
N GLY A 86 -1.63 2.96 -18.27
CA GLY A 86 -1.63 4.33 -17.73
C GLY A 86 -1.91 5.39 -18.79
N GLN A 87 -1.28 5.30 -19.96
CA GLN A 87 -1.51 6.21 -21.10
C GLN A 87 -2.96 6.15 -21.57
N TRP A 88 -3.54 4.95 -21.61
CA TRP A 88 -4.94 4.76 -21.97
C TRP A 88 -5.89 5.37 -20.95
N LEU A 89 -5.64 5.19 -19.64
CA LEU A 89 -6.41 5.85 -18.59
C LEU A 89 -6.31 7.37 -18.67
N ALA A 90 -5.11 7.90 -18.92
CA ALA A 90 -4.88 9.32 -19.11
C ALA A 90 -5.66 9.86 -20.32
N TYR A 91 -5.75 9.10 -21.41
CA TYR A 91 -6.57 9.44 -22.58
C TYR A 91 -8.08 9.39 -22.29
N LEU A 92 -8.56 8.36 -21.60
CA LEU A 92 -9.99 8.22 -21.26
C LEU A 92 -10.47 9.33 -20.31
N LYS A 93 -9.60 9.81 -19.43
CA LYS A 93 -9.91 10.94 -18.53
C LYS A 93 -10.13 12.24 -19.29
N GLU A 94 -9.31 12.49 -20.32
CA GLU A 94 -9.33 13.71 -21.13
C GLU A 94 -9.06 13.38 -22.61
N PRO A 95 -10.11 13.03 -23.38
CA PRO A 95 -9.95 12.64 -24.78
C PRO A 95 -9.70 13.86 -25.67
N GLU A 96 -8.60 13.84 -26.42
CA GLU A 96 -8.31 14.89 -27.41
C GLU A 96 -9.04 14.62 -28.73
N PRO A 97 -9.75 15.63 -29.29
CA PRO A 97 -10.41 15.48 -30.58
C PRO A 97 -9.36 15.23 -31.68
N PRO A 98 -9.58 14.23 -32.56
CA PRO A 98 -8.65 13.94 -33.65
C PRO A 98 -8.55 15.14 -34.61
N ARG A 99 -7.33 15.56 -34.94
CA ARG A 99 -7.06 16.72 -35.81
C ARG A 99 -7.21 16.40 -37.31
N GLY A 100 -7.44 15.13 -37.68
CA GLY A 100 -7.70 14.72 -39.05
C GLY A 100 -7.94 13.22 -39.24
N LEU A 101 -8.16 12.81 -40.50
CA LEU A 101 -8.49 11.42 -40.88
C LEU A 101 -7.38 10.41 -40.54
N LYS A 102 -6.11 10.83 -40.58
CA LYS A 102 -4.96 9.97 -40.26
C LYS A 102 -4.94 9.58 -38.78
N GLU A 103 -5.08 10.56 -37.87
CA GLU A 103 -5.19 10.30 -36.43
C GLU A 103 -6.44 9.47 -36.08
N LEU A 104 -7.51 9.58 -36.86
CA LEU A 104 -8.74 8.82 -36.64
C LEU A 104 -8.53 7.33 -36.95
N ILE A 105 -7.76 7.01 -37.99
CA ILE A 105 -7.33 5.63 -38.31
C ILE A 105 -6.35 5.11 -37.25
N GLU A 106 -5.39 5.93 -36.81
CA GLU A 106 -4.44 5.57 -35.74
C GLU A 106 -5.15 5.31 -34.40
N LYS A 107 -6.24 6.03 -34.11
CA LYS A 107 -7.08 5.84 -32.91
C LYS A 107 -8.15 4.75 -33.06
N LEU A 108 -8.30 4.13 -34.23
CA LEU A 108 -9.33 3.09 -34.46
C LEU A 108 -9.19 1.86 -33.53
N PRO A 109 -7.98 1.36 -33.20
CA PRO A 109 -7.82 0.30 -32.20
C PRO A 109 -8.34 0.71 -30.80
N ILE A 110 -8.25 2.00 -30.45
CA ILE A 110 -8.78 2.57 -29.21
C ILE A 110 -10.29 2.47 -29.16
N PHE A 111 -10.97 2.88 -30.23
CA PHE A 111 -12.41 2.74 -30.34
C PHE A 111 -12.90 1.28 -30.28
N LYS A 112 -12.12 0.33 -30.81
CA LYS A 112 -12.44 -1.11 -30.68
C LYS A 112 -12.40 -1.58 -29.22
N GLN A 113 -11.44 -1.11 -28.42
CA GLN A 113 -11.37 -1.50 -27.01
C GLN A 113 -12.53 -0.93 -26.19
N VAL A 114 -13.02 0.27 -26.50
CA VAL A 114 -14.20 0.87 -25.85
C VAL A 114 -15.44 -0.04 -25.95
N LEU A 115 -15.56 -0.87 -27.00
CA LEU A 115 -16.67 -1.83 -27.14
C LEU A 115 -16.67 -2.94 -26.07
N ASN A 116 -15.55 -3.12 -25.35
CA ASN A 116 -15.39 -4.08 -24.27
C ASN A 116 -15.75 -3.51 -22.89
N MET A 117 -16.01 -2.20 -22.78
CA MET A 117 -16.35 -1.55 -21.51
C MET A 117 -17.72 -1.98 -20.94
N PRO A 118 -18.79 -2.19 -21.73
CA PRO A 118 -20.06 -2.65 -21.18
C PRO A 118 -19.92 -4.06 -20.59
N VAL A 119 -20.57 -4.32 -19.46
CA VAL A 119 -20.66 -5.68 -18.90
C VAL A 119 -21.52 -6.59 -19.79
N LYS A 120 -21.21 -7.89 -19.79
CA LYS A 120 -22.05 -8.93 -20.40
C LYS A 120 -22.82 -9.65 -19.29
N ARG A 121 -24.13 -9.41 -19.25
CA ARG A 121 -25.03 -10.01 -18.26
C ARG A 121 -25.40 -11.43 -18.65
N LEU A 122 -25.12 -12.39 -17.78
CA LEU A 122 -25.50 -13.78 -17.94
C LEU A 122 -26.79 -14.09 -17.16
N ARG A 123 -27.51 -15.13 -17.60
CA ARG A 123 -28.70 -15.64 -16.88
C ARG A 123 -28.37 -16.73 -15.85
N ARG A 124 -27.27 -17.44 -16.05
CA ARG A 124 -26.75 -18.50 -15.19
C ARG A 124 -25.23 -18.37 -15.16
N ALA A 125 -24.64 -18.64 -14.02
CA ALA A 125 -23.23 -18.44 -13.77
C ALA A 125 -22.64 -19.57 -12.91
N PRO A 126 -21.37 -19.97 -13.14
CA PRO A 126 -20.69 -20.94 -12.30
C PRO A 126 -20.70 -20.57 -10.80
N CYS A 127 -20.61 -19.28 -10.46
CA CYS A 127 -20.60 -18.82 -9.07
C CYS A 127 -21.93 -19.09 -8.32
N GLN A 128 -22.97 -19.58 -8.99
CA GLN A 128 -24.29 -19.89 -8.41
C GLN A 128 -24.66 -21.38 -8.52
N GLU A 129 -23.67 -22.26 -8.71
CA GLU A 129 -23.91 -23.72 -8.78
C GLU A 129 -24.35 -24.31 -7.44
N ILE A 130 -23.77 -23.82 -6.35
CA ILE A 130 -24.14 -24.14 -4.97
C ILE A 130 -24.63 -22.86 -4.29
N VAL A 131 -25.72 -22.96 -3.54
CA VAL A 131 -26.33 -21.84 -2.81
C VAL A 131 -26.61 -22.29 -1.39
N TRP A 132 -26.04 -21.60 -0.41
CA TRP A 132 -26.44 -21.66 1.00
C TRP A 132 -27.31 -20.45 1.30
N GLN A 133 -28.50 -20.67 1.83
CA GLN A 133 -29.46 -19.60 2.14
C GLN A 133 -29.98 -19.71 3.58
N GLY A 134 -30.15 -18.57 4.24
CA GLY A 134 -30.75 -18.51 5.57
C GLY A 134 -29.92 -19.29 6.59
N ASP A 135 -30.49 -20.38 7.11
CA ASP A 135 -29.82 -21.17 8.15
C ASP A 135 -28.64 -22.02 7.69
N GLU A 136 -28.51 -22.24 6.38
CA GLU A 136 -27.40 -22.98 5.80
C GLU A 136 -26.11 -22.15 5.72
N VAL A 137 -26.22 -20.82 5.82
CA VAL A 137 -25.07 -19.90 5.79
C VAL A 137 -24.21 -20.10 7.02
N ASP A 138 -23.01 -20.59 6.77
CA ASP A 138 -22.01 -20.89 7.78
C ASP A 138 -20.59 -20.58 7.26
N LEU A 139 -20.07 -19.42 7.65
CA LEU A 139 -18.73 -18.96 7.34
C LEU A 139 -17.64 -19.78 8.04
N ASP A 140 -17.96 -20.58 9.05
CA ASP A 140 -16.99 -21.46 9.71
C ASP A 140 -16.59 -22.65 8.82
N LYS A 141 -17.30 -22.89 7.71
CA LYS A 141 -16.92 -23.86 6.67
C LYS A 141 -15.89 -23.33 5.67
N ILE A 142 -15.63 -22.01 5.66
CA ILE A 142 -14.65 -21.38 4.78
C ILE A 142 -13.32 -21.29 5.55
N PRO A 143 -12.18 -21.70 4.96
CA PRO A 143 -10.84 -21.62 5.58
C PRO A 143 -10.32 -20.16 5.63
N VAL A 144 -11.05 -19.30 6.35
CA VAL A 144 -10.65 -17.91 6.58
C VAL A 144 -9.38 -17.91 7.43
N MET A 145 -8.34 -17.23 6.96
CA MET A 145 -7.03 -17.23 7.61
C MET A 145 -7.02 -16.31 8.84
N SER A 146 -6.24 -16.70 9.85
CA SER A 146 -5.71 -15.77 10.86
C SER A 146 -4.28 -15.44 10.50
N CYS A 147 -3.92 -14.16 10.47
CA CYS A 147 -2.64 -13.75 9.89
C CYS A 147 -1.53 -13.64 10.93
N TRP A 148 -1.82 -13.00 12.06
CA TRP A 148 -0.85 -12.72 13.11
C TRP A 148 -1.32 -13.15 14.50
N PRO A 149 -0.40 -13.52 15.41
CA PRO A 149 -0.76 -14.09 16.72
C PRO A 149 -1.75 -13.27 17.56
N GLU A 150 -1.72 -11.94 17.45
CA GLU A 150 -2.59 -11.05 18.24
C GLU A 150 -3.80 -10.52 17.43
N ASP A 151 -4.01 -11.02 16.21
CA ASP A 151 -5.25 -10.75 15.47
C ASP A 151 -6.45 -11.33 16.24
N ILE A 152 -7.50 -10.53 16.42
CA ILE A 152 -8.65 -10.90 17.25
C ILE A 152 -9.48 -12.06 16.70
N ALA A 153 -9.50 -12.24 15.38
CA ALA A 153 -10.31 -13.26 14.70
C ALA A 153 -9.79 -13.54 13.27
N PRO A 154 -10.27 -14.58 12.58
CA PRO A 154 -10.03 -14.76 11.15
C PRO A 154 -10.55 -13.58 10.32
N LEU A 155 -9.79 -13.22 9.28
CA LEU A 155 -10.02 -12.03 8.46
C LEU A 155 -10.17 -12.40 6.98
N LEU A 156 -11.25 -11.95 6.34
CA LEU A 156 -11.41 -12.07 4.89
C LEU A 156 -10.75 -10.87 4.20
N THR A 157 -9.80 -11.12 3.29
CA THR A 157 -8.87 -10.09 2.81
C THR A 157 -9.01 -9.74 1.31
N TRP A 158 -9.35 -10.70 0.44
CA TRP A 158 -9.43 -10.47 -1.03
C TRP A 158 -10.84 -10.27 -1.60
N GLY A 159 -11.83 -10.02 -0.75
CA GLY A 159 -13.22 -9.90 -1.16
C GLY A 159 -13.49 -8.61 -1.95
N LEU A 160 -13.92 -8.74 -3.21
CA LEU A 160 -14.40 -7.61 -4.01
C LEU A 160 -15.80 -7.21 -3.54
N THR A 161 -15.88 -6.21 -2.67
CA THR A 161 -17.13 -5.66 -2.15
C THR A 161 -17.77 -4.78 -3.21
N ILE A 162 -19.00 -5.12 -3.56
CA ILE A 162 -19.79 -4.50 -4.63
C ILE A 162 -20.95 -3.74 -3.98
N THR A 163 -21.05 -2.46 -4.32
CA THR A 163 -22.08 -1.55 -3.82
C THR A 163 -22.66 -0.70 -4.94
N ARG A 164 -23.85 -0.13 -4.71
CA ARG A 164 -24.46 0.84 -5.62
C ARG A 164 -25.15 1.94 -4.82
N GLY A 165 -24.63 3.16 -4.94
CA GLY A 165 -25.28 4.33 -4.35
C GLY A 165 -26.64 4.64 -5.01
N PRO A 166 -27.58 5.27 -4.27
CA PRO A 166 -28.97 5.47 -4.69
C PRO A 166 -29.12 6.38 -5.92
N HIS A 167 -28.17 7.29 -6.14
CA HIS A 167 -28.19 8.25 -7.23
C HIS A 167 -27.44 7.79 -8.49
N LYS A 168 -26.74 6.65 -8.42
CA LYS A 168 -25.78 6.23 -9.43
C LYS A 168 -26.24 4.93 -10.10
N LYS A 169 -26.16 4.89 -11.42
CA LYS A 169 -26.33 3.64 -12.17
C LYS A 169 -25.09 2.73 -12.09
N ARG A 170 -23.91 3.29 -11.80
CA ARG A 170 -22.66 2.54 -11.69
C ARG A 170 -22.58 1.80 -10.36
N GLN A 171 -21.91 0.64 -10.37
CA GLN A 171 -21.49 -0.04 -9.15
C GLN A 171 -20.04 0.31 -8.85
N ASN A 172 -19.70 0.35 -7.57
CA ASN A 172 -18.34 0.43 -7.08
C ASN A 172 -17.84 -0.99 -6.75
N LEU A 173 -16.59 -1.30 -7.09
CA LEU A 173 -15.87 -2.45 -6.54
C LEU A 173 -14.75 -1.93 -5.63
N GLY A 174 -14.64 -2.47 -4.43
CA GLY A 174 -13.54 -2.16 -3.51
C GLY A 174 -13.11 -3.36 -2.69
N ILE A 175 -11.86 -3.33 -2.24
CA ILE A 175 -11.31 -4.33 -1.33
C ILE A 175 -11.30 -3.71 0.05
N TYR A 176 -12.04 -4.33 0.96
CA TYR A 176 -12.19 -3.92 2.35
C TYR A 176 -12.03 -5.16 3.19
N ARG A 177 -11.15 -5.11 4.20
CA ARG A 177 -10.96 -6.26 5.08
C ARG A 177 -12.23 -6.50 5.91
N GLN A 178 -12.53 -7.76 6.16
CA GLN A 178 -13.77 -8.16 6.82
C GLN A 178 -13.49 -9.12 7.98
N GLN A 179 -13.64 -8.65 9.22
CA GLN A 179 -13.48 -9.47 10.42
C GLN A 179 -14.68 -10.41 10.56
N LYS A 180 -14.45 -11.72 10.65
CA LYS A 180 -15.51 -12.69 10.95
C LYS A 180 -15.89 -12.61 12.44
N ILE A 181 -17.16 -12.30 12.73
CA ILE A 181 -17.67 -12.19 14.11
C ILE A 181 -18.76 -13.22 14.45
N ALA A 182 -19.35 -13.87 13.46
CA ALA A 182 -20.32 -14.94 13.64
C ALA A 182 -20.40 -15.82 12.38
N ARG A 183 -21.19 -16.90 12.45
CA ARG A 183 -21.44 -17.81 11.31
C ARG A 183 -21.94 -17.11 10.04
N ASN A 184 -22.55 -15.93 10.16
CA ASN A 184 -23.10 -15.18 9.02
C ASN A 184 -22.90 -13.66 9.14
N LYS A 185 -21.95 -13.21 9.97
CA LYS A 185 -21.68 -11.77 10.15
C LYS A 185 -20.20 -11.47 10.06
N VAL A 186 -19.89 -10.43 9.30
CA VAL A 186 -18.55 -9.87 9.21
C VAL A 186 -18.61 -8.35 9.41
N ILE A 187 -17.54 -7.76 9.90
CA ILE A 187 -17.43 -6.30 10.01
C ILE A 187 -16.94 -5.73 8.67
N MET A 188 -17.52 -4.63 8.20
CA MET A 188 -17.10 -3.98 6.95
C MET A 188 -16.15 -2.80 7.25
N ARG A 189 -14.83 -3.03 7.16
CA ARG A 189 -13.82 -1.98 7.42
C ARG A 189 -13.42 -1.25 6.13
N TRP A 190 -14.08 -0.12 5.87
CA TRP A 190 -13.78 0.80 4.78
C TRP A 190 -13.47 2.23 5.29
N LEU A 191 -12.52 2.92 4.66
CA LEU A 191 -12.25 4.33 4.97
C LEU A 191 -13.39 5.22 4.45
N ALA A 192 -13.73 6.28 5.18
CA ALA A 192 -14.92 7.10 4.94
C ALA A 192 -15.02 7.74 3.54
N HIS A 193 -13.89 7.92 2.84
CA HIS A 193 -13.83 8.51 1.50
C HIS A 193 -13.84 7.47 0.37
N ARG A 194 -13.92 6.17 0.67
CA ARG A 194 -13.97 5.08 -0.32
C ARG A 194 -15.37 4.91 -0.88
N GLY A 195 -15.47 4.38 -2.10
CA GLY A 195 -16.73 4.33 -2.84
C GLY A 195 -17.87 3.61 -2.11
N GLY A 196 -17.58 2.49 -1.45
CA GLY A 196 -18.59 1.75 -0.68
C GLY A 196 -19.12 2.52 0.54
N ALA A 197 -18.24 3.20 1.27
CA ALA A 197 -18.61 4.04 2.41
C ALA A 197 -19.45 5.26 1.97
N LEU A 198 -19.08 5.88 0.84
CA LEU A 198 -19.85 6.97 0.25
C LEU A 198 -21.24 6.50 -0.22
N ASP A 199 -21.32 5.32 -0.85
CA ASP A 199 -22.59 4.75 -1.30
C ASP A 199 -23.50 4.42 -0.10
N LEU A 200 -22.97 3.87 1.01
CA LEU A 200 -23.74 3.66 2.24
C LEU A 200 -24.23 4.99 2.84
N ARG A 201 -23.37 6.00 2.91
CA ARG A 201 -23.76 7.31 3.44
C ARG A 201 -24.90 7.91 2.61
N ASP A 202 -24.73 7.97 1.29
CA ASP A 202 -25.76 8.47 0.39
C ASP A 202 -27.05 7.63 0.49
N TRP A 203 -26.94 6.32 0.71
CA TRP A 203 -28.09 5.43 0.97
C TRP A 203 -28.82 5.79 2.27
N MET A 204 -28.10 5.97 3.38
CA MET A 204 -28.70 6.34 4.67
C MET A 204 -29.43 7.69 4.61
N ASP A 205 -28.91 8.65 3.84
CA ASP A 205 -29.54 9.95 3.64
C ASP A 205 -30.84 9.86 2.83
N THR A 206 -30.92 8.91 1.89
CA THR A 206 -32.05 8.77 0.95
C THR A 206 -33.09 7.73 1.36
N HIS A 207 -32.68 6.71 2.11
CA HIS A 207 -33.49 5.61 2.60
C HIS A 207 -33.24 5.40 4.11
N PRO A 208 -33.62 6.36 4.97
CA PRO A 208 -33.27 6.30 6.38
C PRO A 208 -33.79 5.03 7.08
N GLY A 209 -32.86 4.28 7.69
CA GLY A 209 -33.16 3.04 8.41
C GLY A 209 -33.38 1.80 7.52
N GLU A 210 -33.32 1.92 6.20
CA GLU A 210 -33.42 0.76 5.30
C GLU A 210 -32.07 0.04 5.17
N PRO A 211 -32.05 -1.31 5.20
CA PRO A 211 -30.83 -2.08 4.98
C PRO A 211 -30.16 -1.78 3.64
N PHE A 212 -28.86 -1.56 3.65
CA PHE A 212 -28.07 -1.28 2.45
C PHE A 212 -27.60 -2.58 1.79
N PRO A 213 -27.98 -2.88 0.53
CA PRO A 213 -27.57 -4.12 -0.13
C PRO A 213 -26.07 -4.16 -0.43
N VAL A 214 -25.42 -5.28 -0.11
CA VAL A 214 -23.99 -5.51 -0.35
C VAL A 214 -23.77 -6.93 -0.88
N SER A 215 -22.84 -7.09 -1.82
CA SER A 215 -22.31 -8.40 -2.23
C SER A 215 -20.78 -8.38 -2.21
N VAL A 216 -20.15 -9.52 -1.90
CA VAL A 216 -18.68 -9.64 -1.85
C VAL A 216 -18.26 -10.86 -2.66
N ALA A 217 -17.43 -10.66 -3.70
CA ALA A 217 -16.98 -11.74 -4.57
C ALA A 217 -15.51 -12.10 -4.31
N PHE A 218 -15.24 -13.38 -4.06
CA PHE A 218 -13.90 -13.96 -3.89
C PHE A 218 -13.52 -14.80 -5.10
N GLY A 219 -12.24 -14.76 -5.47
CA GLY A 219 -11.70 -15.53 -6.58
C GLY A 219 -12.29 -15.16 -7.95
N ALA A 220 -12.52 -13.87 -8.19
CA ALA A 220 -12.88 -13.39 -9.53
C ALA A 220 -11.70 -13.53 -10.51
N ASP A 221 -11.95 -13.30 -11.81
CA ASP A 221 -10.88 -13.24 -12.80
C ASP A 221 -9.84 -12.15 -12.47
N PRO A 222 -8.56 -12.33 -12.85
CA PRO A 222 -7.49 -11.43 -12.45
C PRO A 222 -7.68 -9.99 -12.94
N ALA A 223 -8.28 -9.77 -14.10
CA ALA A 223 -8.53 -8.42 -14.62
C ALA A 223 -9.58 -7.68 -13.79
N THR A 224 -10.61 -8.37 -13.29
CA THR A 224 -11.61 -7.79 -12.38
C THR A 224 -11.00 -7.46 -11.03
N ILE A 225 -10.17 -8.35 -10.47
CA ILE A 225 -9.48 -8.10 -9.20
C ILE A 225 -8.58 -6.87 -9.33
N LEU A 226 -7.69 -6.85 -10.32
CA LEU A 226 -6.75 -5.74 -10.55
C LEU A 226 -7.48 -4.44 -10.97
N GLY A 227 -8.62 -4.56 -11.66
CA GLY A 227 -9.47 -3.43 -11.99
C GLY A 227 -10.09 -2.76 -10.76
N ALA A 228 -10.36 -3.51 -9.69
CA ALA A 228 -10.85 -2.98 -8.42
C ALA A 228 -9.76 -2.31 -7.57
N VAL A 229 -8.49 -2.70 -7.75
CA VAL A 229 -7.33 -2.07 -7.09
C VAL A 229 -6.85 -0.83 -7.85
N THR A 230 -6.99 -0.83 -9.17
CA THR A 230 -6.55 0.28 -10.01
C THR A 230 -7.47 1.49 -9.81
N PRO A 231 -6.93 2.70 -9.59
CA PRO A 231 -7.73 3.90 -9.46
C PRO A 231 -8.30 4.34 -10.81
N VAL A 232 -9.55 3.96 -11.05
CA VAL A 232 -10.30 4.38 -12.22
C VAL A 232 -11.00 5.72 -11.98
N PRO A 233 -11.18 6.56 -13.01
CA PRO A 233 -11.97 7.77 -12.90
C PRO A 233 -13.40 7.47 -12.41
N ASP A 234 -14.01 8.37 -11.64
CA ASP A 234 -15.39 8.23 -11.15
C ASP A 234 -16.44 8.04 -12.27
N THR A 235 -16.10 8.43 -13.50
CA THR A 235 -16.92 8.25 -14.70
C THR A 235 -16.88 6.83 -15.30
N LEU A 236 -15.94 6.00 -14.85
CA LEU A 236 -15.71 4.64 -15.33
C LEU A 236 -15.98 3.64 -14.18
N SER A 237 -16.68 2.54 -14.45
CA SER A 237 -16.78 1.45 -13.47
C SER A 237 -15.55 0.56 -13.53
N GLU A 238 -15.19 -0.05 -12.40
CA GLU A 238 -14.08 -0.99 -12.30
C GLU A 238 -14.29 -2.19 -13.23
N TYR A 239 -15.54 -2.64 -13.42
CA TYR A 239 -15.86 -3.66 -14.43
C TYR A 239 -15.58 -3.25 -15.86
N ALA A 240 -15.86 -1.99 -16.21
CA ALA A 240 -15.58 -1.49 -17.54
C ALA A 240 -14.08 -1.41 -17.78
N PHE A 241 -13.31 -1.01 -16.76
CA PHE A 241 -11.87 -1.02 -16.82
C PHE A 241 -11.29 -2.45 -16.91
N ALA A 242 -11.81 -3.39 -16.12
CA ALA A 242 -11.46 -4.81 -16.24
C ALA A 242 -11.72 -5.36 -17.64
N GLY A 243 -12.80 -4.93 -18.30
CA GLY A 243 -13.09 -5.30 -19.68
C GLY A 243 -12.06 -4.78 -20.70
N LEU A 244 -11.50 -3.59 -20.45
CA LEU A 244 -10.40 -3.02 -21.23
C LEU A 244 -9.11 -3.82 -21.02
N LEU A 245 -8.74 -4.09 -19.76
CA LEU A 245 -7.55 -4.88 -19.43
C LEU A 245 -7.59 -6.27 -20.07
N ARG A 246 -8.74 -6.94 -19.93
CA ARG A 246 -8.98 -8.29 -20.44
C ARG A 246 -9.13 -8.34 -21.96
N GLY A 247 -9.43 -7.22 -22.62
CA GLY A 247 -9.73 -7.18 -24.05
C GLY A 247 -11.08 -7.82 -24.44
N SER A 248 -11.97 -8.07 -23.48
CA SER A 248 -13.33 -8.57 -23.68
C SER A 248 -14.23 -8.17 -22.52
N ARG A 249 -15.54 -8.04 -22.77
CA ARG A 249 -16.52 -7.65 -21.75
C ARG A 249 -16.47 -8.53 -20.51
N THR A 250 -16.47 -7.90 -19.34
CA THR A 250 -16.60 -8.59 -18.06
C THR A 250 -17.96 -9.28 -17.97
N GLU A 251 -17.96 -10.59 -17.73
CA GLU A 251 -19.18 -11.37 -17.56
C GLU A 251 -19.68 -11.27 -16.12
N VAL A 252 -20.91 -10.82 -15.95
CA VAL A 252 -21.54 -10.62 -14.64
C VAL A 252 -22.87 -11.36 -14.57
N VAL A 253 -23.29 -11.69 -13.36
CA VAL A 253 -24.61 -12.24 -13.06
C VAL A 253 -25.25 -11.43 -11.94
N LYS A 254 -26.58 -11.34 -11.95
CA LYS A 254 -27.32 -10.74 -10.85
C LYS A 254 -27.15 -11.59 -9.59
N SER A 255 -26.89 -10.97 -8.45
CA SER A 255 -27.00 -11.60 -7.13
C SER A 255 -28.37 -12.25 -6.94
N ILE A 256 -28.44 -13.30 -6.11
CA ILE A 256 -29.71 -13.97 -5.80
C ILE A 256 -30.59 -13.07 -4.92
N SER A 257 -30.02 -12.42 -3.91
CA SER A 257 -30.74 -11.74 -2.85
C SER A 257 -30.93 -10.23 -3.06
N ASN A 258 -30.29 -9.65 -4.08
CA ASN A 258 -30.31 -8.22 -4.35
C ASN A 258 -30.07 -7.89 -5.84
N ASP A 259 -30.09 -6.60 -6.20
CA ASP A 259 -29.97 -6.12 -7.59
C ASP A 259 -28.53 -5.81 -8.04
N LEU A 260 -27.53 -6.22 -7.26
CA LEU A 260 -26.14 -6.06 -7.62
C LEU A 260 -25.71 -7.10 -8.65
N GLU A 261 -24.67 -6.76 -9.40
CA GLU A 261 -24.06 -7.66 -10.40
C GLU A 261 -22.66 -8.06 -9.93
N VAL A 262 -22.47 -9.37 -9.77
CA VAL A 262 -21.22 -10.00 -9.31
C VAL A 262 -20.50 -10.68 -10.50
N PRO A 263 -19.18 -10.89 -10.45
CA PRO A 263 -18.45 -11.56 -11.52
C PRO A 263 -18.97 -13.00 -11.66
N ALA A 264 -19.43 -13.39 -12.86
CA ALA A 264 -20.08 -14.68 -13.06
C ALA A 264 -19.14 -15.88 -12.80
N SER A 265 -17.83 -15.66 -12.92
CA SER A 265 -16.79 -16.66 -12.73
C SER A 265 -16.16 -16.64 -11.32
N ALA A 266 -16.68 -15.82 -10.40
CA ALA A 266 -16.21 -15.82 -9.01
C ALA A 266 -16.29 -17.21 -8.38
N GLU A 267 -15.35 -17.55 -7.50
CA GLU A 267 -15.33 -18.84 -6.82
C GLU A 267 -16.37 -18.90 -5.71
N ILE A 268 -16.49 -17.83 -4.91
CA ILE A 268 -17.42 -17.68 -3.79
C ILE A 268 -17.99 -16.25 -3.80
N VAL A 269 -19.28 -16.09 -3.54
CA VAL A 269 -19.96 -14.79 -3.40
C VAL A 269 -20.78 -14.78 -2.12
N LEU A 270 -20.57 -13.76 -1.29
CA LEU A 270 -21.38 -13.47 -0.12
C LEU A 270 -22.42 -12.40 -0.49
N GLU A 271 -23.68 -12.60 -0.16
CA GLU A 271 -24.75 -11.64 -0.44
C GLU A 271 -25.57 -11.32 0.81
N GLY A 272 -25.93 -10.06 1.00
CA GLY A 272 -26.75 -9.64 2.12
C GLY A 272 -26.88 -8.14 2.22
N TYR A 273 -26.78 -7.62 3.44
CA TYR A 273 -27.00 -6.20 3.71
C TYR A 273 -26.21 -5.70 4.92
N ILE A 274 -26.04 -4.37 4.98
CA ILE A 274 -25.62 -3.64 6.17
C ILE A 274 -26.86 -2.97 6.78
N ASP A 275 -27.13 -3.24 8.05
CA ASP A 275 -28.08 -2.44 8.84
C ASP A 275 -27.38 -1.14 9.26
N PRO A 276 -27.90 0.06 8.90
CA PRO A 276 -27.30 1.34 9.28
C PRO A 276 -27.07 1.54 10.78
N ASN A 277 -27.78 0.80 11.63
CA ASN A 277 -27.70 0.93 13.08
C ASN A 277 -26.85 -0.18 13.74
N GLU A 278 -26.41 -1.18 12.97
CA GLU A 278 -25.63 -2.29 13.50
C GLU A 278 -24.13 -2.04 13.33
N PHE A 279 -23.43 -2.04 14.47
CA PHE A 279 -21.99 -1.83 14.54
C PHE A 279 -21.33 -2.85 15.45
N ALA A 280 -20.07 -3.15 15.18
CA ALA A 280 -19.20 -3.93 16.04
C ALA A 280 -17.79 -3.33 16.06
N ASP A 281 -17.05 -3.66 17.10
CA ASP A 281 -15.66 -3.26 17.27
C ASP A 281 -14.76 -4.19 16.44
N GLU A 282 -13.96 -3.60 15.56
CA GLU A 282 -13.03 -4.31 14.68
C GLU A 282 -11.60 -4.22 15.25
N GLY A 283 -10.90 -5.34 15.25
CA GLY A 283 -9.49 -5.43 15.62
C GLY A 283 -9.24 -5.83 17.09
N PRO A 284 -7.96 -5.81 17.49
CA PRO A 284 -6.81 -5.36 16.71
C PRO A 284 -6.46 -6.31 15.55
N TYR A 285 -5.78 -5.75 14.54
CA TYR A 285 -5.20 -6.49 13.40
C TYR A 285 -3.86 -5.92 12.99
N GLY A 286 -2.92 -6.82 12.68
CA GLY A 286 -1.71 -6.45 11.95
C GLY A 286 -2.05 -5.93 10.55
N ASP A 287 -1.32 -4.94 10.08
CA ASP A 287 -1.55 -4.36 8.75
C ASP A 287 -0.24 -4.01 8.01
N HIS A 288 -0.36 -3.47 6.80
CA HIS A 288 0.71 -3.08 5.87
C HIS A 288 1.76 -2.11 6.46
N THR A 289 1.51 -1.55 7.64
CA THR A 289 2.48 -0.75 8.40
C THR A 289 3.49 -1.62 9.16
N GLY A 290 3.21 -2.91 9.36
CA GLY A 290 3.96 -3.77 10.27
C GLY A 290 3.55 -3.64 11.74
N TYR A 291 2.42 -3.00 12.03
CA TYR A 291 1.88 -2.78 13.38
C TYR A 291 0.44 -3.28 13.50
N TYR A 292 0.04 -3.59 14.73
CA TYR A 292 -1.36 -3.78 15.10
C TYR A 292 -2.07 -2.44 15.18
N ASN A 293 -3.23 -2.33 14.51
CA ASN A 293 -4.08 -1.14 14.56
C ASN A 293 -4.95 -1.11 15.81
N GLU A 294 -5.31 0.11 16.23
CA GLU A 294 -6.32 0.37 17.26
C GLU A 294 -7.68 -0.25 16.90
N VAL A 295 -8.46 -0.57 17.94
CA VAL A 295 -9.83 -1.06 17.82
C VAL A 295 -10.75 0.08 17.40
N GLU A 296 -11.49 -0.11 16.31
CA GLU A 296 -12.42 0.91 15.79
C GLU A 296 -13.81 0.33 15.50
N ARG A 297 -14.84 1.15 15.68
CA ARG A 297 -16.24 0.75 15.50
C ARG A 297 -16.67 0.91 14.05
N HIS A 298 -17.13 -0.18 13.44
CA HIS A 298 -17.55 -0.23 12.03
C HIS A 298 -18.90 -0.94 11.84
N HIS A 299 -19.51 -0.76 10.68
CA HIS A 299 -20.79 -1.37 10.34
C HIS A 299 -20.66 -2.89 10.15
N VAL A 300 -21.71 -3.62 10.50
CA VAL A 300 -21.77 -5.07 10.33
C VAL A 300 -22.45 -5.43 9.01
N PHE A 301 -21.79 -6.27 8.21
CA PHE A 301 -22.37 -6.92 7.04
C PHE A 301 -22.97 -8.27 7.45
N THR A 302 -24.30 -8.35 7.37
CA THR A 302 -25.04 -9.60 7.60
C THR A 302 -25.16 -10.37 6.28
N VAL A 303 -24.57 -11.56 6.24
CA VAL A 303 -24.60 -12.48 5.10
C VAL A 303 -25.87 -13.31 5.17
N THR A 304 -26.64 -13.28 4.09
CA THR A 304 -27.93 -13.98 3.95
C THR A 304 -27.85 -15.14 2.97
N HIS A 305 -26.92 -15.04 2.00
CA HIS A 305 -26.65 -16.08 1.02
C HIS A 305 -25.15 -16.21 0.80
N VAL A 306 -24.69 -17.44 0.61
CA VAL A 306 -23.36 -17.74 0.07
C VAL A 306 -23.58 -18.56 -1.20
N THR A 307 -23.12 -18.04 -2.34
CA THR A 307 -23.15 -18.76 -3.61
C THR A 307 -21.73 -19.12 -4.02
N MET A 308 -21.53 -20.29 -4.61
CA MET A 308 -20.19 -20.74 -4.99
C MET A 308 -20.21 -21.68 -6.18
N ARG A 309 -19.05 -21.82 -6.82
CA ARG A 309 -18.79 -22.87 -7.83
C ARG A 309 -18.74 -24.24 -7.15
N ASN A 310 -18.94 -25.30 -7.93
CA ASN A 310 -18.54 -26.63 -7.50
C ASN A 310 -17.02 -26.71 -7.31
N LYS A 311 -16.57 -27.26 -6.17
CA LYS A 311 -15.16 -27.28 -5.72
C LYS A 311 -14.55 -25.86 -5.73
N PRO A 312 -15.03 -24.94 -4.88
CA PRO A 312 -14.58 -23.56 -4.91
C PRO A 312 -13.14 -23.42 -4.40
N ILE A 313 -12.42 -22.43 -4.90
CA ILE A 313 -11.13 -22.00 -4.36
C ILE A 313 -11.34 -20.73 -3.52
N TYR A 314 -10.91 -20.75 -2.25
CA TYR A 314 -10.93 -19.54 -1.42
C TYR A 314 -9.67 -18.70 -1.69
N HIS A 315 -9.85 -17.53 -2.28
CA HIS A 315 -8.76 -16.58 -2.54
C HIS A 315 -8.55 -15.67 -1.31
N SER A 316 -7.36 -15.73 -0.73
CA SER A 316 -6.97 -15.03 0.49
C SER A 316 -5.56 -14.45 0.40
N THR A 317 -5.25 -13.53 1.30
CA THR A 317 -3.93 -12.94 1.50
C THR A 317 -3.79 -12.46 2.94
N TYR A 318 -2.64 -11.87 3.25
CA TYR A 318 -2.32 -11.23 4.51
C TYR A 318 -1.69 -9.85 4.24
N THR A 319 -1.72 -8.97 5.23
CA THR A 319 -0.96 -7.71 5.22
C THR A 319 -0.06 -7.66 6.44
N GLY A 320 1.10 -7.01 6.34
CA GLY A 320 2.07 -6.97 7.43
C GLY A 320 3.23 -6.05 7.12
N ARG A 321 4.35 -6.23 7.82
CA ARG A 321 5.55 -5.42 7.56
C ARG A 321 6.04 -5.63 6.11
N PRO A 322 6.12 -4.58 5.28
CA PRO A 322 6.48 -4.71 3.86
C PRO A 322 7.87 -5.38 3.65
N PRO A 323 8.10 -6.01 2.49
CA PRO A 323 7.13 -6.18 1.40
C PRO A 323 6.07 -7.22 1.75
N ASP A 324 4.82 -6.92 1.40
CA ASP A 324 3.68 -7.83 1.39
C ASP A 324 3.03 -7.81 -0.01
N GLU A 325 1.99 -8.62 -0.23
CA GLU A 325 1.36 -8.75 -1.55
C GLU A 325 0.74 -7.42 -2.04
N PRO A 326 0.02 -6.65 -1.19
CA PRO A 326 -0.42 -5.30 -1.55
C PRO A 326 0.71 -4.34 -1.91
N ALA A 327 1.88 -4.42 -1.26
CA ALA A 327 3.02 -3.59 -1.63
C ALA A 327 3.55 -3.92 -3.03
N VAL A 328 3.58 -5.20 -3.40
CA VAL A 328 3.96 -5.63 -4.75
C VAL A 328 2.97 -5.13 -5.80
N LEU A 329 1.67 -5.16 -5.50
CA LEU A 329 0.64 -4.55 -6.34
C LEU A 329 0.88 -3.05 -6.52
N GLY A 330 1.19 -2.34 -5.43
CA GLY A 330 1.54 -0.91 -5.47
C GLY A 330 2.71 -0.62 -6.41
N VAL A 331 3.78 -1.42 -6.34
CA VAL A 331 4.95 -1.29 -7.23
C VAL A 331 4.58 -1.47 -8.70
N ALA A 332 3.78 -2.49 -9.02
CA ALA A 332 3.33 -2.71 -10.40
C ALA A 332 2.41 -1.58 -10.89
N LEU A 333 1.50 -1.10 -10.04
CA LEU A 333 0.57 -0.03 -10.36
C LEU A 333 1.24 1.35 -10.47
N ASN A 334 2.43 1.56 -9.89
CA ASN A 334 3.22 2.78 -10.13
C ASN A 334 3.46 3.03 -11.62
N GLU A 335 3.69 1.97 -12.41
CA GLU A 335 3.88 2.09 -13.86
C GLU A 335 2.60 2.57 -14.58
N VAL A 336 1.41 2.34 -14.00
CA VAL A 336 0.14 2.90 -14.48
C VAL A 336 0.00 4.38 -14.11
N PHE A 337 0.52 4.79 -12.95
CA PHE A 337 0.41 6.18 -12.47
C PHE A 337 1.34 7.16 -13.16
N VAL A 338 2.56 6.72 -13.49
CA VAL A 338 3.57 7.59 -14.13
C VAL A 338 3.02 8.33 -15.37
N PRO A 339 2.39 7.66 -16.35
CA PRO A 339 1.82 8.35 -17.51
C PRO A 339 0.68 9.33 -17.17
N ILE A 340 -0.13 9.00 -16.17
CA ILE A 340 -1.25 9.86 -15.73
C ILE A 340 -0.69 11.14 -15.12
N LEU A 341 0.35 11.02 -14.29
CA LEU A 341 1.06 12.16 -13.73
C LEU A 341 1.78 12.98 -14.81
N GLN A 342 2.46 12.32 -15.74
CA GLN A 342 3.18 12.97 -16.85
C GLN A 342 2.25 13.76 -17.77
N LYS A 343 0.99 13.34 -17.96
CA LYS A 343 0.02 14.12 -18.72
C LYS A 343 -0.24 15.48 -18.08
N GLN A 344 -0.30 15.54 -16.74
CA GLN A 344 -0.53 16.77 -15.99
C GLN A 344 0.75 17.57 -15.70
N PHE A 345 1.86 16.86 -15.48
CA PHE A 345 3.18 17.38 -15.15
C PHE A 345 4.22 16.76 -16.09
N PRO A 346 4.33 17.24 -17.35
CA PRO A 346 5.25 16.69 -18.35
C PRO A 346 6.73 16.73 -17.93
N GLU A 347 7.06 17.55 -16.94
CA GLU A 347 8.37 17.63 -16.31
C GLU A 347 8.76 16.37 -15.52
N ILE A 348 7.80 15.56 -15.05
CA ILE A 348 8.07 14.35 -14.27
C ILE A 348 8.74 13.30 -15.17
N ALA A 349 9.98 12.95 -14.86
CA ALA A 349 10.70 11.86 -15.51
C ALA A 349 10.26 10.51 -14.95
N ASP A 350 10.12 10.41 -13.63
CA ASP A 350 9.72 9.21 -12.93
C ASP A 350 8.99 9.52 -11.61
N PHE A 351 8.19 8.56 -11.15
CA PHE A 351 7.45 8.63 -9.89
C PHE A 351 7.45 7.25 -9.25
N TYR A 352 7.96 7.16 -8.03
CA TYR A 352 8.12 5.89 -7.32
C TYR A 352 7.60 5.98 -5.89
N LEU A 353 6.84 4.96 -5.50
CA LEU A 353 6.41 4.72 -4.12
C LEU A 353 7.14 3.47 -3.61
N PRO A 354 8.16 3.60 -2.75
CA PRO A 354 8.89 2.47 -2.20
C PRO A 354 8.00 1.56 -1.33
N PRO A 355 8.05 0.22 -1.47
CA PRO A 355 7.39 -0.74 -0.57
C PRO A 355 7.66 -0.49 0.91
N GLU A 356 8.92 -0.25 1.27
CA GLU A 356 9.41 0.05 2.60
C GLU A 356 8.79 1.35 3.18
N GLY A 357 8.35 2.27 2.31
CA GLY A 357 7.54 3.43 2.67
C GLY A 357 6.06 3.10 2.85
N CYS A 358 5.74 1.86 3.23
CA CYS A 358 4.39 1.32 3.37
C CYS A 358 3.52 1.56 2.11
N SER A 359 4.12 1.39 0.93
CA SER A 359 3.50 1.52 -0.41
C SER A 359 2.99 2.89 -0.83
N TYR A 360 2.72 3.82 0.09
CA TYR A 360 2.18 5.15 -0.25
C TYR A 360 2.64 6.28 0.67
N ARG A 361 3.27 6.00 1.82
CA ARG A 361 3.62 7.05 2.80
C ARG A 361 4.81 7.89 2.37
N MET A 362 5.62 7.39 1.43
CA MET A 362 6.72 8.13 0.81
C MET A 362 6.64 8.07 -0.71
N ALA A 363 6.95 9.18 -1.37
CA ALA A 363 7.12 9.28 -2.82
C ALA A 363 8.47 9.90 -3.17
N ILE A 364 9.13 9.32 -4.18
CA ILE A 364 10.33 9.87 -4.79
C ILE A 364 9.98 10.25 -6.23
N VAL A 365 10.16 11.52 -6.56
CA VAL A 365 9.80 12.09 -7.87
C VAL A 365 11.05 12.65 -8.51
N THR A 366 11.36 12.23 -9.74
CA THR A 366 12.46 12.82 -10.52
C THR A 366 11.88 13.70 -11.62
N LEU A 367 12.46 14.87 -11.85
CA LEU A 367 11.93 15.80 -12.84
C LEU A 367 13.00 16.52 -13.67
N LYS A 368 12.58 16.97 -14.85
CA LYS A 368 13.31 17.91 -15.71
C LYS A 368 13.05 19.32 -15.21
N LYS A 369 13.92 19.84 -14.35
CA LYS A 369 13.77 21.18 -13.77
C LYS A 369 13.87 22.26 -14.85
N GLN A 370 12.88 23.15 -14.91
CA GLN A 370 12.77 24.19 -15.95
C GLN A 370 12.84 25.62 -15.40
N TYR A 371 12.62 25.80 -14.10
CA TYR A 371 12.66 27.11 -13.46
C TYR A 371 12.92 26.99 -11.93
N PRO A 372 13.36 28.08 -11.28
CA PRO A 372 13.51 28.15 -9.82
C PRO A 372 12.21 27.81 -9.07
N GLY A 373 12.28 26.99 -8.02
CA GLY A 373 11.12 26.58 -7.22
C GLY A 373 10.21 25.52 -7.85
N HIS A 374 10.60 24.94 -8.99
CA HIS A 374 9.80 23.94 -9.71
C HIS A 374 9.45 22.71 -8.84
N ALA A 375 10.38 22.27 -7.97
CA ALA A 375 10.15 21.13 -7.09
C ALA A 375 8.94 21.33 -6.17
N LYS A 376 8.71 22.54 -5.64
CA LYS A 376 7.55 22.84 -4.78
C LYS A 376 6.22 22.69 -5.51
N ARG A 377 6.16 23.06 -6.81
CA ARG A 377 4.95 22.81 -7.63
C ARG A 377 4.65 21.32 -7.73
N VAL A 378 5.67 20.50 -7.96
CA VAL A 378 5.53 19.04 -8.05
C VAL A 378 5.10 18.45 -6.70
N MET A 379 5.69 18.87 -5.58
CA MET A 379 5.26 18.43 -4.23
C MET A 379 3.78 18.70 -3.97
N LEU A 380 3.32 19.92 -4.22
CA LEU A 380 1.90 20.28 -4.07
C LEU A 380 1.00 19.51 -5.05
N GLY A 381 1.51 19.22 -6.25
CA GLY A 381 0.83 18.38 -7.23
C GLY A 381 0.63 16.94 -6.74
N VAL A 382 1.67 16.32 -6.17
CA VAL A 382 1.59 14.96 -5.58
C VAL A 382 0.50 14.91 -4.51
N TRP A 383 0.45 15.89 -3.61
CA TRP A 383 -0.53 15.90 -2.52
C TRP A 383 -1.97 16.28 -2.90
N SER A 384 -2.22 16.77 -4.12
CA SER A 384 -3.53 17.31 -4.51
C SER A 384 -4.15 16.71 -5.77
N PHE A 385 -3.36 16.20 -6.70
CA PHE A 385 -3.89 15.82 -8.02
C PHE A 385 -4.62 14.47 -8.02
N LEU A 386 -4.01 13.42 -7.45
CA LEU A 386 -4.60 12.08 -7.36
C LEU A 386 -4.92 11.76 -5.90
N ARG A 387 -6.16 11.31 -5.64
CA ARG A 387 -6.63 10.94 -4.29
C ARG A 387 -5.76 9.85 -3.65
N GLN A 388 -5.11 9.02 -4.47
CA GLN A 388 -4.26 7.91 -4.03
C GLN A 388 -3.00 8.39 -3.28
N PHE A 389 -2.53 9.61 -3.54
CA PHE A 389 -1.30 10.15 -2.96
C PHE A 389 -1.56 11.21 -1.89
N MET A 390 -2.83 11.44 -1.53
CA MET A 390 -3.20 12.47 -0.54
C MET A 390 -2.66 12.16 0.86
N TYR A 391 -2.42 10.89 1.18
CA TYR A 391 -1.85 10.44 2.45
C TYR A 391 -0.34 10.26 2.43
N THR A 392 0.32 10.48 1.30
CA THR A 392 1.79 10.50 1.24
C THR A 392 2.33 11.57 2.18
N LYS A 393 3.17 11.17 3.14
CA LYS A 393 3.75 12.03 4.19
C LYS A 393 5.06 12.64 3.75
N PHE A 394 5.87 11.87 3.04
CA PHE A 394 7.20 12.26 2.60
C PHE A 394 7.24 12.36 1.09
N VAL A 395 7.62 13.51 0.54
CA VAL A 395 7.84 13.69 -0.90
C VAL A 395 9.26 14.18 -1.14
N ILE A 396 10.07 13.36 -1.78
CA ILE A 396 11.44 13.68 -2.17
C ILE A 396 11.46 14.02 -3.65
N VAL A 397 11.99 15.18 -4.00
CA VAL A 397 12.00 15.66 -5.38
C VAL A 397 13.43 15.84 -5.88
N CYS A 398 13.83 15.03 -6.86
CA CYS A 398 15.19 14.96 -7.41
C CYS A 398 15.24 15.43 -8.87
N ASP A 399 16.43 15.69 -9.39
CA ASP A 399 16.63 15.87 -10.84
C ASP A 399 16.49 14.53 -11.59
N GLU A 400 16.19 14.62 -12.89
CA GLU A 400 15.94 13.47 -13.78
C GLU A 400 17.07 12.41 -13.82
N GLN A 401 18.30 12.76 -13.44
CA GLN A 401 19.44 11.83 -13.51
C GLN A 401 19.52 10.89 -12.30
N VAL A 402 18.82 11.19 -11.21
CA VAL A 402 18.80 10.37 -10.00
C VAL A 402 17.87 9.18 -10.23
N ASN A 403 18.32 7.96 -9.99
CA ASN A 403 17.43 6.81 -9.99
C ASN A 403 16.55 6.80 -8.73
N ALA A 404 15.25 7.08 -8.90
CA ALA A 404 14.28 7.12 -7.79
C ALA A 404 14.12 5.79 -7.03
N ARG A 405 14.58 4.66 -7.59
CA ARG A 405 14.50 3.31 -7.00
C ARG A 405 15.83 2.87 -6.35
N ASP A 406 16.78 3.77 -6.18
CA ASP A 406 18.12 3.48 -5.64
C ASP A 406 18.47 4.46 -4.51
N TRP A 407 18.34 3.98 -3.27
CA TRP A 407 18.57 4.79 -2.07
C TRP A 407 19.94 5.45 -2.03
N PRO A 408 21.07 4.74 -2.26
CA PRO A 408 22.38 5.35 -2.43
C PRO A 408 22.38 6.61 -3.30
N GLN A 409 21.80 6.57 -4.49
CA GLN A 409 21.75 7.73 -5.40
C GLN A 409 20.85 8.86 -4.86
N VAL A 410 19.71 8.52 -4.27
CA VAL A 410 18.79 9.52 -3.67
C VAL A 410 19.46 10.23 -2.51
N ILE A 411 20.16 9.49 -1.64
CA ILE A 411 20.88 10.02 -0.48
C ILE A 411 22.09 10.88 -0.92
N GLU A 412 22.86 10.43 -1.91
CA GLU A 412 23.96 11.21 -2.49
C GLU A 412 23.47 12.55 -3.04
N ALA A 413 22.35 12.53 -3.77
CA ALA A 413 21.71 13.74 -4.27
C ALA A 413 21.23 14.64 -3.13
N MET A 414 20.64 14.06 -2.08
CA MET A 414 20.12 14.77 -0.91
C MET A 414 21.24 15.50 -0.16
N VAL A 415 22.37 14.85 0.12
CA VAL A 415 23.49 15.52 0.80
C VAL A 415 24.20 16.55 -0.09
N SER A 416 24.20 16.36 -1.40
CA SER A 416 24.91 17.24 -2.34
C SER A 416 24.12 18.49 -2.71
N ASN A 417 22.82 18.35 -2.97
CA ASN A 417 22.01 19.41 -3.60
C ASN A 417 21.13 20.17 -2.62
N MET A 418 20.91 19.63 -1.42
CA MET A 418 19.95 20.16 -0.45
C MET A 418 20.65 20.93 0.67
N SER A 419 20.06 22.06 1.06
CA SER A 419 20.24 22.73 2.35
C SER A 419 18.99 22.44 3.18
N PRO A 420 19.07 21.67 4.27
CA PRO A 420 17.91 21.32 5.08
C PRO A 420 17.05 22.51 5.52
N GLN A 421 17.67 23.66 5.81
CA GLN A 421 16.94 24.85 6.25
C GLN A 421 16.10 25.47 5.15
N ARG A 422 16.64 25.56 3.93
CA ARG A 422 16.01 26.21 2.78
C ARG A 422 15.03 25.30 2.04
N ASP A 423 15.42 24.03 1.88
CA ASP A 423 14.86 23.14 0.87
C ASP A 423 13.83 22.16 1.43
N THR A 424 13.54 22.26 2.73
CA THR A 424 12.49 21.49 3.39
C THR A 424 11.19 22.29 3.43
N LEU A 425 10.07 21.66 3.05
CA LEU A 425 8.72 22.20 3.16
C LEU A 425 7.94 21.35 4.16
N PHE A 426 7.43 21.97 5.22
CA PHE A 426 6.43 21.36 6.10
C PHE A 426 5.05 21.90 5.79
N ILE A 427 4.04 21.01 5.81
CA ILE A 427 2.63 21.38 5.79
C ILE A 427 1.94 20.63 6.93
N GLU A 428 1.45 21.39 7.91
CA GLU A 428 0.75 20.86 9.07
C GLU A 428 -0.77 20.81 8.83
N HIS A 429 -1.49 20.07 9.68
CA HIS A 429 -2.95 19.95 9.64
C HIS A 429 -3.51 19.49 8.29
N THR A 430 -2.87 18.47 7.72
CA THR A 430 -3.27 17.84 6.46
C THR A 430 -3.96 16.50 6.73
N PRO A 431 -4.81 16.01 5.80
CA PRO A 431 -5.37 14.67 5.88
C PRO A 431 -4.28 13.59 5.87
N ILE A 432 -4.38 12.64 6.80
CA ILE A 432 -3.55 11.44 6.94
C ILE A 432 -4.47 10.22 7.07
N ASP A 433 -3.94 9.02 6.84
CA ASP A 433 -4.66 7.78 7.09
C ASP A 433 -5.09 7.69 8.58
N SER A 434 -6.33 7.28 8.86
CA SER A 434 -6.79 7.10 10.25
C SER A 434 -5.98 6.01 10.97
N LEU A 435 -5.44 5.05 10.23
CA LEU A 435 -4.58 3.97 10.72
C LEU A 435 -3.15 4.42 11.06
N ASP A 436 -2.77 5.66 10.73
CA ASP A 436 -1.45 6.18 11.06
C ASP A 436 -1.40 6.64 12.52
N PHE A 437 -1.12 5.72 13.44
CA PHE A 437 -0.98 6.02 14.87
C PHE A 437 0.09 7.08 15.18
N ALA A 438 1.06 7.31 14.28
CA ALA A 438 2.06 8.35 14.48
C ALA A 438 1.51 9.77 14.34
N SER A 439 0.37 9.97 13.66
CA SER A 439 -0.25 11.29 13.54
C SER A 439 -0.70 11.81 14.90
N PRO A 440 -0.68 13.12 15.15
CA PRO A 440 -1.12 13.68 16.44
C PRO A 440 -2.61 13.44 16.71
N VAL A 441 -3.44 13.41 15.66
CA VAL A 441 -4.89 13.20 15.75
C VAL A 441 -5.32 12.23 14.67
N VAL A 442 -6.34 11.40 14.94
CA VAL A 442 -6.90 10.45 13.96
C VAL A 442 -7.28 11.19 12.68
N GLY A 443 -6.68 10.78 11.55
CA GLY A 443 -6.95 11.34 10.22
C GLY A 443 -6.33 12.71 9.93
N LEU A 444 -5.58 13.30 10.87
CA LEU A 444 -4.97 14.62 10.72
C LEU A 444 -3.51 14.63 11.24
N GLY A 445 -2.59 15.07 10.39
CA GLY A 445 -1.17 15.18 10.73
C GLY A 445 -0.41 16.09 9.77
N SER A 446 0.90 15.92 9.71
CA SER A 446 1.76 16.77 8.88
C SER A 446 2.40 16.00 7.71
N LYS A 447 2.94 16.77 6.77
CA LYS A 447 3.66 16.29 5.58
C LYS A 447 4.96 17.07 5.43
N ILE A 448 5.96 16.42 4.83
CA ILE A 448 7.26 16.98 4.53
C ILE A 448 7.63 16.76 3.06
N GLY A 449 8.07 17.84 2.42
CA GLY A 449 8.63 17.85 1.08
C GLY A 449 10.11 18.20 1.13
N LEU A 450 10.96 17.41 0.49
CA LEU A 450 12.41 17.61 0.43
C LEU A 450 12.81 17.94 -1.01
N ASP A 451 13.25 19.18 -1.25
CA ASP A 451 13.74 19.62 -2.57
C ASP A 451 15.21 19.24 -2.71
N VAL A 452 15.44 18.08 -3.31
CA VAL A 452 16.76 17.48 -3.58
C VAL A 452 17.29 17.85 -4.97
N THR A 453 16.61 18.77 -5.69
CA THR A 453 17.07 19.23 -7.01
C THR A 453 18.29 20.14 -6.89
N ARG A 454 19.14 20.16 -7.92
CA ARG A 454 20.23 21.13 -8.05
C ARG A 454 19.67 22.54 -8.03
N LYS A 455 20.28 23.40 -7.23
CA LYS A 455 19.83 24.77 -7.03
C LYS A 455 20.39 25.70 -8.08
N TRP A 456 19.50 26.51 -8.64
CA TRP A 456 19.84 27.55 -9.61
C TRP A 456 20.17 28.85 -8.89
N GLU A 457 20.85 29.77 -9.58
CA GLU A 457 21.32 31.04 -9.00
C GLU A 457 20.21 31.82 -8.27
N ALA A 458 19.02 31.89 -8.85
CA ALA A 458 17.87 32.57 -8.25
C ALA A 458 17.42 31.93 -6.92
N GLU A 459 17.58 30.62 -6.73
CA GLU A 459 17.24 29.91 -5.48
C GLU A 459 18.31 30.12 -4.39
N LEU A 460 19.54 30.39 -4.81
CA LEU A 460 20.65 30.70 -3.91
C LEU A 460 20.68 32.18 -3.51
N SER A 461 20.11 33.08 -4.31
CA SER A 461 20.20 34.54 -4.11
C SER A 461 19.63 35.06 -2.78
N ILE A 462 18.66 34.35 -2.20
CA ILE A 462 18.01 34.69 -0.92
C ILE A 462 18.59 33.84 0.24
N SER A 463 19.48 32.90 -0.06
CA SER A 463 20.12 32.07 0.97
C SER A 463 21.21 32.88 1.67
N ALA A 464 21.19 32.90 3.00
CA ALA A 464 22.31 33.44 3.74
C ALA A 464 23.57 32.60 3.44
N THR A 465 24.66 33.25 3.01
CA THR A 465 25.97 32.60 2.93
C THR A 465 26.42 32.26 4.35
N THR A 466 26.39 30.98 4.70
CA THR A 466 27.09 30.47 5.87
C THR A 466 28.58 30.47 5.56
N ASN A 467 29.34 31.31 6.28
CA ASN A 467 30.80 31.23 6.31
C ASN A 467 31.19 29.92 7.02
N ASN A 468 31.36 28.84 6.26
CA ASN A 468 31.95 27.62 6.78
C ASN A 468 33.43 27.90 7.08
N LYS A 469 33.77 27.99 8.37
CA LYS A 469 35.15 27.84 8.80
C LYS A 469 35.57 26.41 8.45
N GLU A 470 36.82 26.21 7.99
CA GLU A 470 37.37 24.86 7.81
C GLU A 470 37.33 24.12 9.15
N GLN A 471 36.40 23.15 9.28
CA GLN A 471 36.33 22.22 10.40
C GLN A 471 36.83 20.85 9.96
N ALA A 472 37.16 20.00 10.95
CA ALA A 472 37.60 18.64 10.68
C ALA A 472 36.48 17.83 9.97
N SER A 473 36.87 16.96 9.04
CA SER A 473 35.93 16.02 8.42
C SER A 473 35.39 15.04 9.45
N LEU A 474 34.11 14.71 9.31
CA LEU A 474 33.42 13.82 10.24
C LEU A 474 33.76 12.36 9.89
N SER A 475 34.47 11.67 10.78
CA SER A 475 34.76 10.24 10.66
C SER A 475 33.95 9.42 11.66
N LEU A 476 33.73 8.14 11.36
CA LEU A 476 32.97 7.26 12.26
C LEU A 476 33.66 7.12 13.64
N ASP A 477 34.99 6.99 13.66
CA ASP A 477 35.77 6.90 14.89
C ASP A 477 35.65 8.18 15.72
N ALA A 478 35.62 9.35 15.06
CA ALA A 478 35.47 10.63 15.74
C ALA A 478 34.08 10.77 16.38
N ILE A 479 33.02 10.36 15.67
CA ILE A 479 31.66 10.33 16.25
C ILE A 479 31.59 9.36 17.42
N LYS A 480 32.06 8.13 17.24
CA LYS A 480 32.06 7.12 18.30
C LYS A 480 32.82 7.61 19.52
N ALA A 481 33.99 8.23 19.33
CA ALA A 481 34.77 8.84 20.41
C ALA A 481 34.01 9.98 21.13
N SER A 482 33.30 10.83 20.38
CA SER A 482 32.49 11.91 20.93
C SER A 482 31.25 11.40 21.68
N LEU A 483 30.75 10.20 21.37
CA LEU A 483 29.54 9.62 21.95
C LEU A 483 29.81 8.51 22.99
N VAL A 484 31.07 8.25 23.38
CA VAL A 484 31.41 7.21 24.39
C VAL A 484 30.68 7.41 25.72
N GLY A 485 30.33 8.64 26.07
CA GLY A 485 29.60 8.97 27.30
C GLY A 485 28.09 8.71 27.25
N GLU A 486 27.55 8.24 26.12
CA GLU A 486 26.12 8.07 25.87
C GLU A 486 25.76 6.58 25.85
N PRO A 487 25.50 5.95 27.02
CA PRO A 487 25.27 4.50 27.12
C PRO A 487 24.03 4.01 26.37
N GLU A 488 23.12 4.90 26.01
CA GLU A 488 21.88 4.55 25.33
C GLU A 488 22.07 4.40 23.81
N ILE A 489 23.19 4.86 23.26
CA ILE A 489 23.53 4.70 21.85
C ILE A 489 24.17 3.33 21.65
N ILE A 490 23.49 2.47 20.88
CA ILE A 490 23.90 1.09 20.61
C ILE A 490 24.86 1.04 19.43
N ASP A 491 24.53 1.74 18.35
CA ASP A 491 25.32 1.76 17.12
C ASP A 491 25.19 3.10 16.39
N VAL A 492 26.19 3.37 15.56
CA VAL A 492 26.29 4.57 14.73
C VAL A 492 26.74 4.16 13.34
N ALA A 493 26.07 4.67 12.31
CA ALA A 493 26.45 4.46 10.92
C ALA A 493 26.61 5.78 10.16
N LEU A 494 27.57 5.77 9.23
CA LEU A 494 27.80 6.82 8.23
C LEU A 494 27.66 6.18 6.85
N PRO A 495 26.49 6.27 6.19
CA PRO A 495 26.32 5.70 4.87
C PRO A 495 27.35 6.27 3.89
N GLU A 496 28.02 5.41 3.11
CA GLU A 496 29.10 5.82 2.22
C GLU A 496 28.63 6.86 1.19
N SER A 497 27.42 6.67 0.65
CA SER A 497 26.78 7.59 -0.30
C SER A 497 26.48 8.97 0.28
N ALA A 498 26.49 9.12 1.60
CA ALA A 498 26.25 10.39 2.27
C ALA A 498 27.53 11.20 2.51
N HIS A 499 28.73 10.65 2.24
CA HIS A 499 30.01 11.35 2.39
C HIS A 499 30.20 12.06 3.75
N GLY A 500 29.74 11.42 4.84
CA GLY A 500 29.83 11.98 6.20
C GLY A 500 28.87 13.14 6.49
N GLN A 501 27.88 13.39 5.63
CA GLN A 501 26.87 14.44 5.80
C GLN A 501 25.53 13.93 6.34
N LEU A 502 25.41 12.62 6.58
CA LEU A 502 24.27 11.97 7.21
C LEU A 502 24.76 11.00 8.28
N VAL A 503 24.20 11.09 9.48
CA VAL A 503 24.48 10.18 10.60
C VAL A 503 23.23 9.38 10.94
N LEU A 504 23.36 8.07 11.04
CA LEU A 504 22.32 7.18 11.56
C LEU A 504 22.71 6.74 12.97
N LEU A 505 21.76 6.79 13.89
CA LEU A 505 21.95 6.42 15.29
C LEU A 505 20.92 5.37 15.69
N LEU A 506 21.40 4.28 16.28
CA LEU A 506 20.58 3.25 16.90
C LEU A 506 20.60 3.44 18.41
N ILE A 507 19.43 3.51 19.04
CA ILE A 507 19.34 3.69 20.49
C ILE A 507 18.49 2.64 21.17
N ASN A 508 18.78 2.40 22.44
CA ASN A 508 17.87 1.70 23.34
C ASN A 508 17.01 2.74 24.08
N LYS A 509 15.80 3.01 23.60
CA LYS A 509 14.91 3.98 24.22
C LYS A 509 14.21 3.38 25.45
N GLN A 510 14.31 4.09 26.58
CA GLN A 510 13.85 3.65 27.90
C GLN A 510 12.86 4.64 28.55
N GLU A 511 12.90 5.92 28.18
CA GLU A 511 12.02 6.95 28.75
C GLU A 511 11.46 7.93 27.70
N ALA A 512 10.31 8.53 28.03
CA ALA A 512 9.66 9.52 27.18
C ALA A 512 10.55 10.76 26.95
N GLY A 513 10.61 11.24 25.71
CA GLY A 513 11.41 12.39 25.31
C GLY A 513 12.91 12.11 25.20
N GLN A 514 13.36 10.88 25.45
CA GLN A 514 14.78 10.53 25.38
C GLN A 514 15.36 10.72 23.98
N GLY A 515 14.58 10.45 22.93
CA GLY A 515 15.03 10.62 21.55
C GLY A 515 15.43 12.06 21.24
N GLN A 516 14.59 13.03 21.63
CA GLN A 516 14.90 14.46 21.49
C GLN A 516 16.13 14.87 22.30
N LYS A 517 16.25 14.41 23.56
CA LYS A 517 17.43 14.69 24.40
C LYS A 517 18.72 14.13 23.77
N ILE A 518 18.67 12.94 23.18
CA ILE A 518 19.82 12.35 22.48
C ILE A 518 20.17 13.16 21.24
N LEU A 519 19.18 13.57 20.44
CA LEU A 519 19.43 14.43 19.28
C LEU A 519 20.11 15.74 19.69
N GLU A 520 19.64 16.42 20.74
CA GLU A 520 20.27 17.64 21.26
C GLU A 520 21.74 17.40 21.68
N ARG A 521 21.99 16.33 22.46
CA ARG A 521 23.35 15.94 22.89
C ARG A 521 24.27 15.64 21.70
N VAL A 522 23.79 14.90 20.71
CA VAL A 522 24.53 14.57 19.49
C VAL A 522 24.86 15.85 18.71
N ILE A 523 23.90 16.76 18.56
CA ILE A 523 24.11 18.04 17.87
C ILE A 523 25.24 18.83 18.56
N ASP A 524 25.28 18.85 19.89
CA ASP A 524 26.34 19.50 20.64
C ASP A 524 27.69 18.81 20.46
N CYS A 525 27.74 17.47 20.50
CA CYS A 525 28.94 16.69 20.25
C CYS A 525 29.51 16.91 18.84
N LEU A 526 28.63 17.04 17.84
CA LEU A 526 29.01 17.23 16.44
C LEU A 526 29.41 18.68 16.10
N SER A 527 29.28 19.61 17.05
CA SER A 527 29.60 21.03 16.87
C SER A 527 31.05 21.34 16.45
N ALA A 528 31.98 20.43 16.77
CA ALA A 528 33.40 20.59 16.50
C ALA A 528 33.82 20.19 15.07
N TYR A 529 32.95 19.49 14.34
CA TYR A 529 33.22 18.97 13.00
C TYR A 529 32.44 19.74 11.94
N ASN A 530 32.75 19.51 10.67
CA ASN A 530 31.85 19.90 9.59
C ASN A 530 30.46 19.29 9.89
N PRO A 531 29.42 20.12 10.07
CA PRO A 531 28.14 19.64 10.55
C PRO A 531 27.56 18.67 9.52
N PRO A 532 27.02 17.51 9.96
CA PRO A 532 26.16 16.76 9.06
C PRO A 532 24.93 17.60 8.72
N LYS A 533 24.36 17.36 7.55
CA LYS A 533 23.08 17.95 7.14
C LYS A 533 21.91 17.17 7.72
N PHE A 534 22.10 15.89 8.01
CA PHE A 534 21.04 15.01 8.47
C PHE A 534 21.50 14.11 9.62
N VAL A 535 20.61 13.92 10.59
CA VAL A 535 20.75 12.89 11.65
C VAL A 535 19.44 12.13 11.73
N ILE A 536 19.48 10.81 11.71
CA ILE A 536 18.29 9.95 11.87
C ILE A 536 18.50 9.06 13.09
N LEU A 537 17.51 9.08 13.97
CA LEU A 537 17.49 8.29 15.20
C LEU A 537 16.47 7.16 15.08
N CYS A 538 16.89 5.92 15.33
CA CYS A 538 16.07 4.71 15.28
C CYS A 538 16.20 3.91 16.58
N ASP A 539 15.18 3.08 16.89
CA ASP A 539 15.25 2.14 18.03
C ASP A 539 15.98 0.86 17.66
N ASP A 540 16.36 0.10 18.69
CA ASP A 540 17.09 -1.17 18.67
C ASP A 540 16.49 -2.29 17.81
N ASP A 541 15.22 -2.19 17.40
CA ASP A 541 14.55 -3.12 16.50
C ASP A 541 14.74 -2.79 15.01
N VAL A 542 15.47 -1.72 14.69
CA VAL A 542 15.77 -1.26 13.32
C VAL A 542 17.22 -1.58 12.96
N ASN A 543 17.44 -2.21 11.82
CA ASN A 543 18.77 -2.32 11.22
C ASN A 543 19.15 -1.02 10.50
N ILE A 544 19.91 -0.15 11.16
CA ILE A 544 20.38 1.13 10.59
C ILE A 544 21.35 0.98 9.39
N HIS A 545 21.79 -0.23 9.06
CA HIS A 545 22.59 -0.50 7.86
C HIS A 545 21.75 -0.95 6.64
N ASP A 546 20.42 -1.08 6.80
CA ASP A 546 19.47 -1.37 5.72
C ASP A 546 18.48 -0.20 5.55
N TRP A 547 18.55 0.47 4.39
CA TRP A 547 17.65 1.58 4.08
C TRP A 547 16.17 1.19 4.08
N ASN A 548 15.84 -0.07 3.78
CA ASN A 548 14.44 -0.50 3.85
C ASN A 548 13.92 -0.40 5.28
N ASP A 549 14.75 -0.76 6.26
CA ASP A 549 14.39 -0.72 7.67
C ASP A 549 14.30 0.72 8.20
N VAL A 550 15.29 1.55 7.86
CA VAL A 550 15.33 2.98 8.23
C VAL A 550 14.12 3.72 7.67
N ILE A 551 13.79 3.53 6.38
CA ILE A 551 12.66 4.21 5.73
C ILE A 551 11.32 3.70 6.28
N TRP A 552 11.22 2.41 6.58
CA TRP A 552 10.06 1.86 7.27
C TRP A 552 9.85 2.53 8.63
N ALA A 553 10.88 2.62 9.46
CA ALA A 553 10.80 3.29 10.76
C ALA A 553 10.41 4.77 10.62
N MET A 554 11.04 5.50 9.70
CA MET A 554 10.70 6.91 9.44
C MET A 554 9.24 7.10 9.01
N THR A 555 8.73 6.27 8.11
CA THR A 555 7.38 6.45 7.56
C THR A 555 6.27 6.00 8.49
N THR A 556 6.58 5.11 9.45
CA THR A 556 5.62 4.55 10.41
C THR A 556 5.64 5.25 11.76
N ARG A 557 6.81 5.71 12.25
CA ARG A 557 6.98 6.24 13.61
C ARG A 557 7.01 7.76 13.72
N MET A 558 6.93 8.47 12.59
CA MET A 558 7.07 9.93 12.57
C MET A 558 5.79 10.63 12.12
N ASP A 559 5.31 11.62 12.87
CA ASP A 559 4.64 12.78 12.29
C ASP A 559 5.72 13.80 11.88
N PRO A 560 5.84 14.16 10.59
CA PRO A 560 6.96 14.98 10.13
C PRO A 560 7.21 16.27 10.91
N ALA A 561 6.19 17.02 11.29
CA ALA A 561 6.33 18.29 12.01
C ALA A 561 6.69 18.10 13.49
N ARG A 562 6.11 17.09 14.16
CA ARG A 562 6.44 16.78 15.57
C ARG A 562 7.84 16.19 15.73
N ASP A 563 8.19 15.26 14.84
CA ASP A 563 9.35 14.37 15.02
C ASP A 563 10.57 14.77 14.18
N SER A 564 10.54 15.96 13.58
CA SER A 564 11.71 16.54 12.92
C SER A 564 12.20 17.77 13.67
N LEU A 565 13.51 17.84 13.94
CA LEU A 565 14.15 18.99 14.59
C LEU A 565 15.01 19.75 13.58
N ARG A 566 14.63 20.98 13.28
CA ARG A 566 15.38 21.86 12.37
C ARG A 566 16.26 22.84 13.14
N ILE A 567 17.58 22.69 13.04
CA ILE A 567 18.53 23.59 13.72
C ILE A 567 18.89 24.74 12.79
N ALA A 568 18.16 25.86 12.94
CA ALA A 568 18.27 27.03 12.07
C ALA A 568 19.69 27.63 11.98
N ASN A 569 20.52 27.45 13.01
CA ASN A 569 21.88 27.98 13.03
C ASN A 569 22.92 27.01 12.42
N ARG A 570 22.54 25.81 12.00
CA ARG A 570 23.49 24.76 11.55
C ARG A 570 23.12 24.04 10.25
N ASP A 571 22.16 24.53 9.48
CA ASP A 571 21.68 23.87 8.25
C ASP A 571 21.53 22.35 8.40
N LEU A 572 20.93 21.94 9.52
CA LEU A 572 20.81 20.55 9.96
C LEU A 572 19.35 20.23 10.23
N LEU A 573 18.93 19.06 9.75
CA LEU A 573 17.62 18.47 10.01
C LEU A 573 17.79 17.10 10.65
N CYS A 574 17.26 16.94 11.85
CA CYS A 574 17.24 15.67 12.56
C CYS A 574 15.85 15.02 12.47
N PHE A 575 15.81 13.70 12.37
CA PHE A 575 14.60 12.91 12.33
C PHE A 575 14.58 11.93 13.51
N ASP A 576 13.54 11.99 14.33
CA ASP A 576 13.30 11.04 15.42
C ASP A 576 12.34 9.94 14.96
N ALA A 577 12.89 8.88 14.37
CA ALA A 577 12.17 7.69 13.93
C ALA A 577 12.07 6.60 15.02
N THR A 578 12.14 6.99 16.30
CA THR A 578 11.90 6.07 17.43
C THR A 578 10.40 5.91 17.72
N ASN A 579 10.00 4.81 18.31
CA ASN A 579 8.69 4.60 18.91
C ASN A 579 8.44 5.67 19.97
N LYS A 580 7.20 6.12 20.07
CA LYS A 580 6.82 7.11 21.07
C LYS A 580 6.19 6.41 22.28
N LEU A 581 6.74 6.69 23.44
CA LEU A 581 6.29 6.17 24.72
C LEU A 581 5.13 7.01 25.28
N PRO A 582 4.37 6.47 26.26
CA PRO A 582 3.36 7.26 26.96
C PRO A 582 3.95 8.59 27.47
N ASN A 583 3.22 9.69 27.27
CA ASN A 583 3.59 11.10 27.50
C ASN A 583 4.37 11.81 26.38
N GLU A 584 4.81 11.13 25.32
CA GLU A 584 5.32 11.80 24.10
C GLU A 584 4.18 12.12 23.10
N VAL A 585 3.09 11.38 23.21
CA VAL A 585 1.93 11.44 22.30
C VAL A 585 0.63 11.28 23.10
N GLU A 586 -0.46 11.79 22.53
CA GLU A 586 -1.81 11.67 23.10
C GLU A 586 -2.56 10.42 22.62
N ARG A 587 -2.16 9.87 21.46
CA ARG A 587 -2.76 8.67 20.85
C ARG A 587 -2.17 7.39 21.43
N GLU A 588 -2.95 6.31 21.33
CA GLU A 588 -2.41 4.97 21.53
C GLU A 588 -1.32 4.69 20.49
N TRP A 589 -0.16 4.20 20.95
CA TRP A 589 0.94 3.88 20.06
C TRP A 589 0.79 2.46 19.51
N GLY A 590 1.08 2.27 18.23
CA GLY A 590 1.00 0.96 17.59
C GLY A 590 1.98 -0.04 18.21
N THR A 591 1.56 -1.30 18.28
CA THR A 591 2.43 -2.42 18.68
C THR A 591 2.98 -3.12 17.43
N PRO A 592 4.31 -3.28 17.28
CA PRO A 592 4.88 -4.01 16.14
C PRO A 592 4.39 -5.45 16.04
N ILE A 593 4.23 -5.95 14.82
CA ILE A 593 3.88 -7.35 14.59
C ILE A 593 5.12 -8.22 14.81
N HIS A 594 4.98 -9.25 15.66
CA HIS A 594 5.99 -10.28 15.86
C HIS A 594 5.50 -11.64 15.39
N LYS A 595 6.40 -12.40 14.75
CA LYS A 595 6.15 -13.80 14.42
C LYS A 595 6.33 -14.66 15.67
N ASP A 596 5.47 -15.66 15.87
CA ASP A 596 5.65 -16.66 16.93
C ASP A 596 6.91 -17.52 16.63
N PRO A 597 7.95 -17.50 17.49
CA PRO A 597 9.16 -18.29 17.28
C PRO A 597 8.90 -19.79 17.17
N THR A 598 7.87 -20.29 17.86
CA THR A 598 7.49 -21.72 17.84
C THR A 598 6.94 -22.11 16.48
N LEU A 599 6.06 -21.26 15.92
CA LEU A 599 5.52 -21.41 14.58
C LEU A 599 6.64 -21.34 13.52
N VAL A 600 7.53 -20.34 13.64
CA VAL A 600 8.67 -20.18 12.72
C VAL A 600 9.54 -21.44 12.71
N ALA A 601 9.90 -21.96 13.88
CA ALA A 601 10.69 -23.19 14.00
C ALA A 601 9.94 -24.41 13.42
N LYS A 602 8.63 -24.49 13.59
CA LYS A 602 7.81 -25.54 12.94
C LYS A 602 7.91 -25.44 11.42
N ILE A 603 7.72 -24.25 10.85
CA ILE A 603 7.81 -24.05 9.39
C ILE A 603 9.22 -24.33 8.87
N ASP A 604 10.29 -24.01 9.63
CA ASP A 604 11.66 -24.38 9.27
C ASP A 604 11.81 -25.88 9.03
N THR A 605 11.24 -26.71 9.90
CA THR A 605 11.31 -28.18 9.74
C THR A 605 10.45 -28.73 8.59
N LEU A 606 9.48 -27.95 8.12
CA LEU A 606 8.58 -28.32 7.03
C LEU A 606 9.02 -27.77 5.67
N TRP A 607 9.82 -26.69 5.65
CA TRP A 607 10.09 -25.89 4.46
C TRP A 607 10.53 -26.72 3.24
N ASP A 608 11.55 -27.58 3.42
CA ASP A 608 12.06 -28.44 2.34
C ASP A 608 11.01 -29.44 1.82
N LYS A 609 10.08 -29.88 2.69
CA LYS A 609 9.01 -30.81 2.31
C LYS A 609 7.91 -30.14 1.49
N LEU A 610 7.75 -28.82 1.62
CA LEU A 610 6.79 -28.04 0.82
C LEU A 610 7.26 -27.93 -0.64
N GLY A 611 8.57 -28.06 -0.90
CA GLY A 611 9.14 -28.01 -2.24
C GLY A 611 8.86 -26.67 -2.94
N ILE A 612 8.90 -25.58 -2.18
CA ILE A 612 8.83 -24.20 -2.67
C ILE A 612 10.28 -23.78 -2.94
N VAL A 613 10.74 -23.92 -4.19
CA VAL A 613 12.09 -23.52 -4.64
C VAL A 613 11.95 -22.69 -5.91
#